data_AF-A0A934RVC7-F1
#
_entry.id   AF-A0A934RVC7-F1
#
_cell.length_a   1.000
_cell.length_b   1.000
_cell.length_c   1.000
_cell.angle_alpha   90.00
_cell.angle_beta   90.00
_cell.angle_gamma   90.00
#
_symmetry.space_group_name_H-M   'P 1'
#
loop_
_entity.id
_entity.type
_entity.pdbx_description
1 polymer ?
#
loop_
_entity_poly.entity_id
_entity_poly.type
_entity_poly.pdbx_seq_one_letter_code
_entity_poly.pdbx_strand_id
1 'polypeptide(L)'
;MSFRVRLFLVWLAASLLVGVLVRPLEREVARESDVQVLAGLSGNLGQGVSLAVLGGYRNVAANLVWIAMYGEWQYRRVNEVLEKMQLAVALNPNSLYFWIDGARIIANDMPVWQVGDDEMERLYDESDAEGVAIRLKQGRRALRFLDKAPAELEDRYEIPLERGTIYWQKLGDLENAIAQFGEALEKSNSPYFVSRVYAELLVENGRTLEAYEYLKKHYATLPDDDHSALKPLVAQRIAEIGAVLGRSD
;
A
#
# COMPACT_ATOMS: atom_id res chain seq x y z
N MET A 1 -12.75 -50.89 -3.17
CA MET A 1 -12.06 -49.57 -3.05
C MET A 1 -13.12 -48.50 -2.83
N SER A 2 -13.05 -47.73 -1.73
CA SER A 2 -14.11 -46.76 -1.40
C SER A 2 -14.16 -45.62 -2.42
N PHE A 3 -15.34 -45.01 -2.59
CA PHE A 3 -15.56 -43.88 -3.49
C PHE A 3 -14.53 -42.74 -3.26
N ARG A 4 -14.15 -42.50 -2.01
CA ARG A 4 -13.15 -41.50 -1.62
C ARG A 4 -11.74 -41.84 -2.14
N VAL A 5 -11.35 -43.11 -2.16
CA VAL A 5 -10.06 -43.55 -2.69
C VAL A 5 -10.02 -43.43 -4.22
N ARG A 6 -11.13 -43.70 -4.90
CA ARG A 6 -11.23 -43.47 -6.36
C ARG A 6 -11.14 -41.98 -6.71
N LEU A 7 -11.81 -41.12 -5.95
CA LEU A 7 -11.77 -39.67 -6.16
C LEU A 7 -10.35 -39.11 -5.90
N PHE A 8 -9.67 -39.59 -4.86
CA PHE A 8 -8.29 -39.22 -4.57
C PHE A 8 -7.33 -39.66 -5.67
N LEU A 9 -7.46 -40.89 -6.19
CA LEU A 9 -6.61 -41.38 -7.27
C LEU A 9 -6.86 -40.65 -8.60
N VAL A 10 -8.11 -40.24 -8.88
CA VAL A 10 -8.43 -39.40 -10.04
C VAL A 10 -7.79 -38.02 -9.90
N TRP A 11 -7.85 -37.41 -8.72
CA TRP A 11 -7.16 -36.16 -8.45
C TRP A 11 -5.63 -36.28 -8.57
N LEU A 12 -5.05 -37.34 -8.00
CA LEU A 12 -3.61 -37.59 -8.09
C LEU A 12 -3.16 -37.81 -9.54
N ALA A 13 -3.93 -38.59 -10.31
CA ALA A 13 -3.66 -38.84 -11.72
C ALA A 13 -3.82 -37.57 -12.57
N ALA A 14 -4.83 -36.75 -12.30
CA ALA A 14 -5.03 -35.47 -12.97
C ALA A 14 -3.87 -34.50 -12.67
N SER A 15 -3.43 -34.39 -11.41
CA SER A 15 -2.30 -33.57 -11.03
C SER A 15 -0.98 -34.03 -11.66
N LEU A 16 -0.76 -35.35 -11.75
CA LEU A 16 0.41 -35.91 -12.43
C LEU A 16 0.36 -35.70 -13.95
N LEU A 17 -0.82 -35.79 -14.57
CA LEU A 17 -1.03 -35.50 -15.99
C LEU A 17 -0.77 -34.03 -16.32
N VAL A 18 -1.22 -33.10 -15.47
CA VAL A 18 -0.89 -31.68 -15.60
C VAL A 18 0.62 -31.47 -15.50
N GLY A 19 1.30 -32.10 -14.53
CA GLY A 19 2.75 -32.04 -14.41
C GLY A 19 3.51 -32.57 -15.64
N VAL A 20 3.00 -33.62 -16.30
CA VAL A 20 3.60 -34.17 -17.53
C VAL A 20 3.33 -33.27 -18.75
N LEU A 21 2.15 -32.64 -18.82
CA LEU A 21 1.77 -31.72 -19.90
C LEU A 21 2.47 -30.36 -19.81
N VAL A 22 2.84 -29.91 -18.60
CA VAL A 22 3.52 -28.62 -18.37
C VAL A 22 5.05 -28.75 -18.50
N ARG A 23 5.63 -29.93 -18.26
CA ARG A 23 7.07 -30.20 -18.43
C ARG A 23 7.72 -29.79 -19.76
N PRO A 24 7.10 -29.99 -20.94
CA PRO A 24 7.68 -29.49 -22.19
C PRO A 24 7.69 -27.95 -22.24
N LEU A 25 6.68 -27.29 -21.68
CA LEU A 25 6.60 -25.83 -21.57
C LEU A 25 7.68 -25.27 -20.64
N GLU A 26 7.95 -25.95 -19.51
CA GLU A 26 9.05 -25.59 -18.59
C GLU A 26 10.43 -25.68 -19.25
N ARG A 27 10.63 -26.60 -20.21
CA ARG A 27 11.90 -26.78 -20.92
C ARG A 27 12.11 -25.78 -22.05
N GLU A 28 11.04 -25.27 -22.64
CA GLU A 28 11.10 -24.16 -23.61
C GLU A 28 11.30 -22.83 -22.90
N VAL A 29 10.61 -22.59 -21.79
CA VAL A 29 10.81 -21.41 -20.93
C VAL A 29 12.23 -21.38 -20.34
N ALA A 30 12.79 -22.52 -19.92
CA ALA A 30 14.17 -22.57 -19.43
C ALA A 30 15.26 -22.38 -20.51
N ARG A 31 14.90 -22.44 -21.80
CA ARG A 31 15.84 -22.25 -22.93
C ARG A 31 15.90 -20.81 -23.43
N GLU A 32 14.89 -20.01 -23.17
CA GLU A 32 14.89 -18.58 -23.49
C GLU A 32 15.15 -17.79 -22.20
N SER A 33 16.25 -17.03 -22.18
CA SER A 33 16.60 -16.18 -21.05
C SER A 33 15.44 -15.23 -20.68
N ASP A 34 14.92 -15.40 -19.47
CA ASP A 34 13.72 -14.80 -18.84
C ASP A 34 13.62 -13.25 -18.84
N VAL A 35 14.57 -12.51 -19.41
CA VAL A 35 14.54 -11.05 -19.42
C VAL A 35 13.87 -10.48 -20.68
N GLN A 36 13.98 -11.16 -21.84
CA GLN A 36 13.43 -10.64 -23.10
C GLN A 36 11.97 -10.98 -23.35
N VAL A 37 11.47 -12.10 -22.82
CA VAL A 37 10.04 -12.46 -22.96
C VAL A 37 9.19 -11.58 -22.04
N LEU A 38 9.65 -11.31 -20.81
CA LEU A 38 8.98 -10.39 -19.90
C LEU A 38 9.14 -8.91 -20.32
N ALA A 39 10.30 -8.51 -20.87
CA ALA A 39 10.48 -7.17 -21.46
C ALA A 39 9.70 -6.99 -22.78
N GLY A 40 9.54 -8.07 -23.56
CA GLY A 40 8.69 -8.10 -24.75
C GLY A 40 7.21 -8.05 -24.39
N LEU A 41 6.83 -8.63 -23.24
CA LEU A 41 5.50 -8.47 -22.65
C LEU A 41 5.33 -7.03 -22.17
N SER A 42 6.25 -6.41 -21.42
CA SER A 42 6.13 -5.00 -21.00
C SER A 42 6.17 -4.00 -22.15
N GLY A 43 6.88 -4.29 -23.24
CA GLY A 43 6.89 -3.50 -24.47
C GLY A 43 5.61 -3.59 -25.31
N ASN A 44 4.88 -4.72 -25.25
CA ASN A 44 3.60 -4.94 -25.95
C ASN A 44 2.37 -4.90 -25.03
N LEU A 45 2.53 -4.69 -23.71
CA LEU A 45 1.45 -4.59 -22.71
C LEU A 45 0.60 -3.31 -22.87
N GLY A 46 0.82 -2.54 -23.93
CA GLY A 46 -0.10 -1.50 -24.44
C GLY A 46 -1.22 -2.02 -25.36
N GLN A 47 -1.23 -3.31 -25.72
CA GLN A 47 -2.32 -3.91 -26.50
C GLN A 47 -2.86 -5.16 -25.79
N GLY A 48 -4.11 -5.07 -25.33
CA GLY A 48 -4.78 -5.98 -24.38
C GLY A 48 -5.03 -7.43 -24.83
N VAL A 49 -4.07 -8.08 -25.49
CA VAL A 49 -4.23 -9.43 -26.06
C VAL A 49 -3.58 -10.51 -25.16
N SER A 50 -2.50 -10.20 -24.43
CA SER A 50 -1.80 -11.20 -23.58
C SER A 50 -2.48 -11.47 -22.23
N LEU A 51 -3.24 -10.49 -21.71
CA LEU A 51 -3.94 -10.61 -20.43
C LEU A 51 -5.24 -11.44 -20.51
N ALA A 52 -5.82 -11.58 -21.71
CA ALA A 52 -7.06 -12.33 -21.91
C ALA A 52 -6.88 -13.86 -21.77
N VAL A 53 -5.66 -14.37 -22.04
CA VAL A 53 -5.35 -15.81 -22.02
C VAL A 53 -5.44 -16.40 -20.61
N LEU A 54 -5.17 -15.61 -19.57
CA LEU A 54 -5.24 -16.06 -18.19
C LEU A 54 -6.69 -16.13 -17.65
N GLY A 55 -7.66 -15.50 -18.32
CA GLY A 55 -9.07 -15.51 -17.92
C GLY A 55 -9.27 -15.25 -16.41
N GLY A 56 -9.98 -16.15 -15.73
CA GLY A 56 -10.23 -16.08 -14.29
C GLY A 56 -9.01 -16.33 -13.39
N TYR A 57 -7.89 -16.83 -13.93
CA TYR A 57 -6.68 -17.14 -13.16
C TYR A 57 -5.73 -15.95 -13.02
N ARG A 58 -6.02 -14.81 -13.64
CA ARG A 58 -5.19 -13.59 -13.54
C ARG A 58 -4.92 -13.19 -12.09
N ASN A 59 -5.89 -13.36 -11.21
CA ASN A 59 -5.74 -13.05 -9.78
C ASN A 59 -4.78 -14.02 -9.09
N VAL A 60 -4.80 -15.31 -9.44
CA VAL A 60 -3.86 -16.30 -8.91
C VAL A 60 -2.45 -16.00 -9.40
N ALA A 61 -2.29 -15.71 -10.70
CA ALA A 61 -1.02 -15.29 -11.27
C ALA A 61 -0.48 -14.03 -10.59
N ALA A 62 -1.31 -13.02 -10.35
CA ALA A 62 -0.92 -11.79 -9.67
C ALA A 62 -0.40 -12.06 -8.24
N ASN A 63 -1.05 -12.96 -7.50
CA ASN A 63 -0.59 -13.36 -6.17
C ASN A 63 0.75 -14.10 -6.22
N LEU A 64 0.95 -15.01 -7.19
CA LEU A 64 2.24 -15.69 -7.35
C LEU A 64 3.36 -14.71 -7.72
N VAL A 65 3.07 -13.73 -8.60
CA VAL A 65 4.02 -12.66 -8.92
C VAL A 65 4.34 -11.82 -7.68
N TRP A 66 3.35 -11.50 -6.84
CA TRP A 66 3.57 -10.78 -5.58
C TRP A 66 4.42 -11.58 -4.58
N ILE A 67 4.18 -12.89 -4.46
CA ILE A 67 5.03 -13.77 -3.63
C ILE A 67 6.45 -13.81 -4.16
N ALA A 68 6.64 -13.93 -5.48
CA ALA A 68 7.96 -13.89 -6.11
C ALA A 68 8.64 -12.52 -5.94
N MET A 69 7.87 -11.43 -5.92
CA MET A 69 8.36 -10.08 -5.64
C MET A 69 8.99 -10.01 -4.25
N TYR A 70 8.38 -10.61 -3.22
CA TYR A 70 9.00 -10.69 -1.90
C TYR A 70 10.33 -11.44 -1.91
N GLY A 71 10.50 -12.45 -2.78
CA GLY A 71 11.80 -13.09 -2.98
C GLY A 71 12.89 -12.10 -3.39
N GLU A 72 12.58 -11.19 -4.32
CA GLU A 72 13.51 -10.13 -4.75
C GLU A 72 13.71 -9.05 -3.69
N TRP A 73 12.64 -8.73 -2.96
CA TRP A 73 12.66 -7.78 -1.84
C TRP A 73 13.66 -8.20 -0.76
N GLN A 74 13.72 -9.50 -0.42
CA GLN A 74 14.68 -10.03 0.57
C GLN A 74 16.14 -9.77 0.17
N TYR A 75 16.42 -9.75 -1.13
CA TYR A 75 17.75 -9.47 -1.68
C TYR A 75 17.92 -8.00 -2.12
N ARG A 76 16.97 -7.11 -1.78
CA ARG A 76 16.97 -5.68 -2.10
C ARG A 76 17.16 -5.39 -3.60
N ARG A 77 16.66 -6.27 -4.46
CA ARG A 77 16.75 -6.13 -5.91
C ARG A 77 15.71 -5.13 -6.42
N VAL A 78 16.05 -3.85 -6.30
CA VAL A 78 15.12 -2.72 -6.50
C VAL A 78 14.37 -2.81 -7.83
N ASN A 79 15.07 -3.05 -8.95
CA ASN A 79 14.45 -3.05 -10.27
C ASN A 79 13.46 -4.21 -10.41
N GLU A 80 13.87 -5.40 -9.97
CA GLU A 80 13.10 -6.63 -10.02
C GLU A 80 11.86 -6.57 -9.11
N VAL A 81 11.98 -5.92 -7.95
CA VAL A 81 10.84 -5.62 -7.07
C VAL A 81 9.83 -4.75 -7.81
N LEU A 82 10.28 -3.63 -8.39
CA LEU A 82 9.40 -2.67 -9.08
C LEU A 82 8.72 -3.28 -10.31
N GLU A 83 9.44 -4.08 -11.10
CA GLU A 83 8.91 -4.78 -12.27
C GLU A 83 7.83 -5.79 -11.87
N LYS A 84 8.09 -6.62 -10.84
CA LYS A 84 7.11 -7.58 -10.36
C LYS A 84 5.91 -6.92 -9.71
N MET A 85 6.10 -5.82 -8.98
CA MET A 85 4.99 -5.00 -8.47
C MET A 85 4.11 -4.48 -9.60
N GLN A 86 4.71 -3.89 -10.65
CA GLN A 86 3.99 -3.38 -11.81
C GLN A 86 3.22 -4.49 -12.53
N LEU A 87 3.82 -5.67 -12.68
CA LEU A 87 3.17 -6.83 -13.27
C LEU A 87 1.99 -7.32 -12.41
N ALA A 88 2.14 -7.37 -11.09
CA ALA A 88 1.08 -7.81 -10.19
C ALA A 88 -0.14 -6.88 -10.23
N VAL A 89 0.06 -5.56 -10.20
CA VAL A 89 -1.04 -4.60 -10.33
C VAL A 89 -1.64 -4.59 -11.74
N ALA A 90 -0.88 -4.88 -12.79
CA ALA A 90 -1.43 -5.05 -14.13
C ALA A 90 -2.31 -6.31 -14.26
N LEU A 91 -1.91 -7.41 -13.60
CA LEU A 91 -2.67 -8.67 -13.59
C LEU A 91 -3.94 -8.59 -12.74
N ASN A 92 -3.89 -7.89 -11.60
CA ASN A 92 -5.03 -7.68 -10.71
C ASN A 92 -5.06 -6.22 -10.20
N PRO A 93 -5.56 -5.27 -11.02
CA PRO A 93 -5.57 -3.85 -10.66
C PRO A 93 -6.52 -3.52 -9.51
N ASN A 94 -7.48 -4.40 -9.22
CA ASN A 94 -8.47 -4.19 -8.16
C ASN A 94 -7.99 -4.67 -6.78
N SER A 95 -6.74 -5.14 -6.68
CA SER A 95 -6.13 -5.51 -5.41
C SER A 95 -5.67 -4.26 -4.65
N LEU A 96 -6.49 -3.77 -3.73
CA LEU A 96 -6.10 -2.67 -2.83
C LEU A 96 -4.77 -2.95 -2.12
N TYR A 97 -4.57 -4.20 -1.68
CA TYR A 97 -3.37 -4.63 -1.00
C TYR A 97 -2.10 -4.37 -1.82
N PHE A 98 -2.08 -4.68 -3.14
CA PHE A 98 -0.89 -4.47 -3.97
C PHE A 98 -0.53 -2.99 -4.12
N TRP A 99 -1.53 -2.12 -4.17
CA TRP A 99 -1.30 -0.67 -4.25
C TRP A 99 -0.75 -0.12 -2.94
N ILE A 100 -1.38 -0.45 -1.82
CA ILE A 100 -0.98 0.05 -0.49
C ILE A 100 0.39 -0.50 -0.08
N ASP A 101 0.56 -1.82 -0.13
CA ASP A 101 1.81 -2.46 0.27
C ASP A 101 2.96 -2.09 -0.68
N GLY A 102 2.68 -2.00 -1.98
CA GLY A 102 3.64 -1.51 -2.95
C GLY A 102 4.10 -0.08 -2.68
N ALA A 103 3.17 0.83 -2.36
CA ALA A 103 3.51 2.19 -1.99
C ALA A 103 4.39 2.23 -0.72
N ARG A 104 4.12 1.37 0.26
CA ARG A 104 4.91 1.26 1.50
C ARG A 104 6.31 0.73 1.24
N ILE A 105 6.47 -0.32 0.43
CA ILE A 105 7.79 -0.82 0.03
C ILE A 105 8.61 0.30 -0.62
N ILE A 106 8.00 1.06 -1.54
CA ILE A 106 8.66 2.19 -2.20
C ILE A 106 9.00 3.29 -1.20
N ALA A 107 8.08 3.68 -0.31
CA ALA A 107 8.23 4.82 0.58
C ALA A 107 9.08 4.55 1.83
N ASN A 108 9.17 3.30 2.28
CA ASN A 108 9.78 2.92 3.56
C ASN A 108 11.03 2.07 3.37
N ASP A 109 10.95 1.03 2.55
CA ASP A 109 12.02 0.02 2.49
C ASP A 109 13.12 0.45 1.53
N MET A 110 12.76 0.91 0.33
CA MET A 110 13.73 1.35 -0.68
C MET A 110 14.66 2.50 -0.22
N PRO A 111 14.22 3.51 0.55
CA PRO A 111 15.12 4.48 1.16
C PRO A 111 16.16 3.82 2.07
N VAL A 112 15.73 2.92 2.95
CA VAL A 112 16.61 2.21 3.90
C VAL A 112 17.62 1.36 3.15
N TRP A 113 17.24 0.71 2.05
CA TRP A 113 18.18 -0.03 1.22
C TRP A 113 19.27 0.83 0.58
N GLN A 114 18.99 2.12 0.35
CA GLN A 114 19.95 3.05 -0.25
C GLN A 114 20.93 3.62 0.76
N VAL A 115 20.45 3.98 1.95
CA VAL A 115 21.33 4.51 3.02
C VAL A 115 22.04 3.39 3.77
N GLY A 116 21.46 2.19 3.84
CA GLY A 116 21.96 1.09 4.65
C GLY A 116 21.23 1.00 6.00
N ASP A 117 21.16 -0.21 6.56
CA ASP A 117 20.35 -0.48 7.75
C ASP A 117 20.86 0.28 8.98
N ASP A 118 22.18 0.37 9.11
CA ASP A 118 22.84 1.06 10.23
C ASP A 118 22.78 2.59 10.12
N GLU A 119 22.32 3.11 8.98
CA GLU A 119 22.30 4.54 8.67
C GLU A 119 20.89 5.09 8.41
N MET A 120 19.85 4.37 8.84
CA MET A 120 18.44 4.78 8.62
C MET A 120 18.13 6.17 9.16
N GLU A 121 18.77 6.60 10.25
CA GLU A 121 18.59 7.92 10.85
C GLU A 121 18.90 9.08 9.89
N ARG A 122 19.81 8.88 8.94
CA ARG A 122 20.15 9.85 7.89
C ARG A 122 18.94 10.30 7.07
N LEU A 123 17.92 9.44 6.94
CA LEU A 123 16.69 9.77 6.20
C LEU A 123 15.86 10.88 6.88
N TYR A 124 16.06 11.10 8.19
CA TYR A 124 15.28 12.03 9.01
C TYR A 124 16.15 13.07 9.73
N ASP A 125 17.47 13.00 9.58
CA ASP A 125 18.36 14.09 9.97
C ASP A 125 18.28 15.21 8.92
N GLU A 126 17.62 16.30 9.27
CA GLU A 126 17.43 17.46 8.37
C GLU A 126 18.75 18.16 8.01
N SER A 127 19.87 17.83 8.68
CA SER A 127 21.22 18.27 8.29
C SER A 127 21.86 17.38 7.21
N ASP A 128 21.37 16.14 7.01
CA ASP A 128 21.80 15.24 5.93
C ASP A 128 20.96 15.45 4.67
N ALA A 129 21.43 16.35 3.81
CA ALA A 129 20.75 16.67 2.55
C ALA A 129 20.59 15.46 1.61
N GLU A 130 21.50 14.47 1.66
CA GLU A 130 21.41 13.28 0.80
C GLU A 130 20.34 12.32 1.30
N GLY A 131 20.33 12.00 2.59
CA GLY A 131 19.32 11.14 3.21
C GLY A 131 17.92 11.73 3.06
N VAL A 132 17.76 13.04 3.30
CA VAL A 132 16.50 13.76 3.05
C VAL A 132 16.10 13.68 1.58
N ALA A 133 17.03 13.89 0.64
CA ALA A 133 16.72 13.80 -0.80
C ALA A 133 16.25 12.39 -1.20
N ILE A 134 16.84 11.33 -0.63
CA ILE A 134 16.41 9.94 -0.85
C ILE A 134 14.99 9.73 -0.33
N ARG A 135 14.70 10.12 0.93
CA ARG A 135 13.36 10.04 1.53
C ARG A 135 12.31 10.74 0.65
N LEU A 136 12.57 12.00 0.26
CA LEU A 136 11.67 12.79 -0.57
C LEU A 136 11.46 12.16 -1.95
N LYS A 137 12.53 11.68 -2.60
CA LYS A 137 12.47 11.05 -3.92
C LYS A 137 11.59 9.80 -3.90
N GLN A 138 11.72 8.97 -2.87
CA GLN A 138 10.95 7.74 -2.74
C GLN A 138 9.51 8.00 -2.32
N GLY A 139 9.26 8.95 -1.40
CA GLY A 139 7.90 9.39 -1.08
C GLY A 139 7.13 9.85 -2.32
N ARG A 140 7.74 10.71 -3.15
CA ARG A 140 7.13 11.13 -4.43
C ARG A 140 6.95 9.98 -5.41
N ARG A 141 7.83 8.96 -5.39
CA ARG A 141 7.70 7.77 -6.23
C ARG A 141 6.51 6.91 -5.80
N ALA A 142 6.30 6.75 -4.50
CA ALA A 142 5.17 6.03 -3.93
C ALA A 142 3.83 6.73 -4.27
N LEU A 143 3.77 8.06 -4.18
CA LEU A 143 2.59 8.82 -4.64
C LEU A 143 2.30 8.56 -6.12
N ARG A 144 3.30 8.68 -7.00
CA ARG A 144 3.13 8.36 -8.44
C ARG A 144 2.73 6.91 -8.71
N PHE A 145 2.98 5.98 -7.78
CA PHE A 145 2.50 4.61 -7.88
C PHE A 145 1.02 4.52 -7.49
N LEU A 146 0.61 5.15 -6.39
CA LEU A 146 -0.80 5.24 -5.97
C LEU A 146 -1.67 6.03 -6.95
N ASP A 147 -1.14 7.04 -7.65
CA ASP A 147 -1.86 7.81 -8.68
C ASP A 147 -2.27 6.97 -9.91
N LYS A 148 -1.75 5.74 -10.00
CA LYS A 148 -2.12 4.77 -11.05
C LYS A 148 -3.18 3.77 -10.59
N ALA A 149 -3.60 3.82 -9.32
CA ALA A 149 -4.67 2.99 -8.83
C ALA A 149 -5.97 3.30 -9.61
N PRO A 150 -6.78 2.29 -9.95
CA PRO A 150 -8.01 2.50 -10.68
C PRO A 150 -9.04 3.25 -9.82
N ALA A 151 -9.93 4.01 -10.47
CA ALA A 151 -10.91 4.89 -9.82
C ALA A 151 -11.81 4.16 -8.81
N GLU A 152 -12.11 2.88 -9.04
CA GLU A 152 -12.91 2.06 -8.14
C GLU A 152 -12.23 1.82 -6.78
N LEU A 153 -10.90 1.92 -6.72
CA LEU A 153 -10.16 1.87 -5.45
C LEU A 153 -10.00 3.25 -4.81
N GLU A 154 -10.05 4.33 -5.59
CA GLU A 154 -9.96 5.71 -5.05
C GLU A 154 -11.15 6.10 -4.17
N ASP A 155 -12.30 5.41 -4.32
CA ASP A 155 -13.44 5.58 -3.43
C ASP A 155 -13.23 4.94 -2.04
N ARG A 156 -12.20 4.12 -1.88
CA ARG A 156 -11.86 3.48 -0.61
C ARG A 156 -10.99 4.41 0.23
N TYR A 157 -11.27 4.51 1.53
CA TYR A 157 -10.55 5.43 2.43
C TYR A 157 -9.04 5.15 2.51
N GLU A 158 -8.63 3.90 2.26
CA GLU A 158 -7.24 3.46 2.37
C GLU A 158 -6.31 4.16 1.38
N ILE A 159 -6.79 4.52 0.18
CA ILE A 159 -5.98 5.21 -0.83
C ILE A 159 -5.62 6.65 -0.38
N PRO A 160 -6.58 7.55 -0.08
CA PRO A 160 -6.25 8.87 0.41
C PRO A 160 -5.55 8.82 1.77
N LEU A 161 -5.89 7.86 2.65
CA LEU A 161 -5.16 7.67 3.92
C LEU A 161 -3.67 7.38 3.70
N GLU A 162 -3.33 6.48 2.76
CA GLU A 162 -1.93 6.15 2.48
C GLU A 162 -1.21 7.32 1.79
N ARG A 163 -1.86 8.02 0.85
CA ARG A 163 -1.33 9.27 0.26
C ARG A 163 -1.03 10.30 1.35
N GLY A 164 -1.98 10.54 2.26
CA GLY A 164 -1.82 11.45 3.39
C GLY A 164 -0.68 11.04 4.32
N THR A 165 -0.51 9.74 4.58
CA THR A 165 0.61 9.21 5.37
C THR A 165 1.96 9.48 4.70
N ILE A 166 2.05 9.35 3.37
CA ILE A 166 3.27 9.66 2.62
C ILE A 166 3.56 11.16 2.64
N TYR A 167 2.55 12.01 2.43
CA TYR A 167 2.71 13.47 2.53
C TYR A 167 3.22 13.88 3.91
N TRP A 168 2.62 13.35 4.97
CA TRP A 168 3.01 13.65 6.34
C TRP A 168 4.41 13.14 6.68
N GLN A 169 4.63 11.83 6.58
CA GLN A 169 5.82 11.20 7.16
C GLN A 169 7.05 11.25 6.25
N LYS A 170 6.85 11.37 4.94
CA LYS A 170 7.96 11.34 3.96
C LYS A 170 8.26 12.71 3.39
N LEU A 171 7.23 13.52 3.16
CA LEU A 171 7.39 14.82 2.50
C LEU A 171 7.35 16.01 3.48
N GLY A 172 6.87 15.81 4.72
CA GLY A 172 6.65 16.91 5.66
C GLY A 172 5.59 17.90 5.18
N ASP A 173 4.74 17.50 4.24
CA ASP A 173 3.76 18.35 3.58
C ASP A 173 2.43 18.25 4.30
N LEU A 174 2.29 19.04 5.37
CA LEU A 174 1.15 18.98 6.27
C LEU A 174 -0.16 19.39 5.58
N GLU A 175 -0.13 20.35 4.66
CA GLU A 175 -1.34 20.78 3.94
C GLU A 175 -1.91 19.67 3.06
N ASN A 176 -1.06 19.01 2.26
CA ASN A 176 -1.52 17.86 1.47
C ASN A 176 -1.91 16.68 2.35
N ALA A 177 -1.22 16.46 3.48
CA ALA A 177 -1.61 15.43 4.43
C ALA A 177 -3.01 15.70 5.00
N ILE A 178 -3.28 16.91 5.47
CA ILE A 178 -4.61 17.32 5.97
C ILE A 178 -5.68 17.12 4.90
N ALA A 179 -5.42 17.55 3.66
CA ALA A 179 -6.37 17.37 2.55
C ALA A 179 -6.71 15.90 2.31
N GLN A 180 -5.70 15.03 2.28
CA GLN A 180 -5.87 13.60 2.03
C GLN A 180 -6.52 12.87 3.22
N PHE A 181 -6.17 13.21 4.46
CA PHE A 181 -6.88 12.68 5.62
C PHE A 181 -8.33 13.16 5.69
N GLY A 182 -8.60 14.40 5.30
CA GLY A 182 -9.95 14.93 5.13
C GLY A 182 -10.75 14.14 4.10
N GLU A 183 -10.17 13.88 2.93
CA GLU A 183 -10.79 13.04 1.90
C GLU A 183 -11.07 11.62 2.42
N ALA A 184 -10.13 11.01 3.17
CA ALA A 184 -10.32 9.69 3.76
C ALA A 184 -11.52 9.64 4.72
N LEU A 185 -11.75 10.72 5.48
CA LEU A 185 -12.89 10.85 6.41
C LEU A 185 -14.25 10.95 5.71
N GLU A 186 -14.28 11.45 4.48
CA GLU A 186 -15.51 11.52 3.68
C GLU A 186 -15.91 10.15 3.11
N LYS A 187 -14.98 9.19 3.05
CA LYS A 187 -15.25 7.85 2.52
C LYS A 187 -15.99 6.98 3.53
N SER A 188 -16.81 6.07 3.00
CA SER A 188 -17.53 5.10 3.82
C SER A 188 -16.58 4.20 4.62
N ASN A 189 -16.96 3.86 5.85
CA ASN A 189 -16.21 3.00 6.76
C ASN A 189 -14.81 3.51 7.17
N SER A 190 -14.54 4.82 7.07
CA SER A 190 -13.32 5.40 7.61
C SER A 190 -13.19 5.09 9.11
N PRO A 191 -12.08 4.48 9.57
CA PRO A 191 -11.89 4.17 10.98
C PRO A 191 -11.79 5.41 11.87
N TYR A 192 -12.24 5.31 13.13
CA TYR A 192 -12.19 6.42 14.09
C TYR A 192 -10.79 7.02 14.30
N PHE A 193 -9.72 6.23 14.13
CA PHE A 193 -8.36 6.75 14.28
C PHE A 193 -8.02 7.81 13.23
N VAL A 194 -8.62 7.76 12.03
CA VAL A 194 -8.37 8.74 10.96
C VAL A 194 -8.76 10.14 11.43
N SER A 195 -9.86 10.26 12.19
CA SER A 195 -10.30 11.55 12.76
C SER A 195 -9.32 12.09 13.78
N ARG A 196 -8.72 11.20 14.58
CA ARG A 196 -7.72 11.59 15.58
C ARG A 196 -6.44 12.06 14.91
N VAL A 197 -5.94 11.33 13.92
CA VAL A 197 -4.76 11.75 13.16
C VAL A 197 -5.00 13.04 12.39
N TYR A 198 -6.17 13.22 11.76
CA TYR A 198 -6.56 14.47 11.12
C TYR A 198 -6.48 15.67 12.07
N ALA A 199 -6.99 15.52 13.30
CA ALA A 199 -6.90 16.58 14.31
C ALA A 199 -5.45 16.86 14.74
N GLU A 200 -4.61 15.84 14.89
CA GLU A 200 -3.18 16.05 15.18
C GLU A 200 -2.47 16.79 14.05
N LEU A 201 -2.75 16.45 12.79
CA LEU A 201 -2.19 17.16 11.63
C LEU A 201 -2.60 18.63 11.61
N LEU A 202 -3.86 18.94 11.96
CA LEU A 202 -4.31 20.33 12.10
C LEU A 202 -3.52 21.07 13.20
N VAL A 203 -3.27 20.44 14.34
CA VAL A 203 -2.45 21.03 15.42
C VAL A 203 -1.02 21.26 14.96
N GLU A 204 -0.38 20.26 14.35
CA GLU A 204 1.00 20.35 13.83
C GLU A 204 1.12 21.46 12.78
N ASN A 205 0.08 21.68 11.98
CA ASN A 205 0.03 22.74 10.98
C ASN A 205 -0.41 24.12 11.54
N GLY A 206 -0.47 24.28 12.86
CA GLY A 206 -0.83 25.55 13.52
C GLY A 206 -2.32 25.90 13.52
N ARG A 207 -3.19 24.99 13.04
CA ARG A 207 -4.65 25.15 12.98
C ARG A 207 -5.32 24.60 14.26
N THR A 208 -4.75 24.92 15.42
CA THR A 208 -5.14 24.36 16.72
C THR A 208 -6.61 24.61 17.09
N LEU A 209 -7.15 25.81 16.79
CA LEU A 209 -8.56 26.11 17.04
C LEU A 209 -9.48 25.23 16.19
N GLU A 210 -9.11 24.98 14.94
CA GLU A 210 -9.90 24.11 14.05
C GLU A 210 -9.86 22.65 14.52
N ALA A 211 -8.70 22.16 14.94
CA ALA A 211 -8.55 20.83 15.52
C ALA A 211 -9.45 20.65 16.74
N TYR A 212 -9.48 21.65 17.62
CA TYR A 212 -10.33 21.66 18.82
C TYR A 212 -11.82 21.56 18.50
N GLU A 213 -12.32 22.45 17.63
CA GLU A 213 -13.74 22.44 17.24
C GLU A 213 -14.11 21.15 16.48
N TYR A 214 -13.20 20.65 15.64
CA TYR A 214 -13.37 19.36 14.96
C TYR A 214 -13.50 18.21 15.95
N LEU A 215 -12.59 18.11 16.93
CA LEU A 215 -12.61 17.03 17.93
C LEU A 215 -13.86 17.07 18.79
N LYS A 216 -14.36 18.26 19.18
CA LYS A 216 -15.63 18.39 19.91
C LYS A 216 -16.80 17.84 19.11
N LYS A 217 -16.89 18.20 17.83
CA LYS A 217 -17.92 17.67 16.93
C LYS A 217 -17.79 16.15 16.77
N HIS A 218 -16.57 15.65 16.56
CA HIS A 218 -16.30 14.23 16.42
C HIS A 218 -16.69 13.45 17.68
N TYR A 219 -16.28 13.93 18.87
CA TYR A 219 -16.59 13.32 20.17
C TYR A 219 -18.09 13.10 20.37
N ALA A 220 -18.92 14.07 19.97
CA ALA A 220 -20.38 13.96 20.07
C ALA A 220 -20.97 12.83 19.21
N THR A 221 -20.26 12.40 18.16
CA THR A 221 -20.68 11.29 17.28
C THR A 221 -20.15 9.93 17.71
N LEU A 222 -19.21 9.88 18.67
CA LEU A 222 -18.58 8.63 19.07
C LEU A 222 -19.52 7.80 19.96
N PRO A 223 -19.67 6.49 19.68
CA PRO A 223 -20.39 5.59 20.56
C PRO A 223 -19.66 5.42 21.90
N ASP A 224 -20.40 5.15 22.96
CA ASP A 224 -19.85 4.90 24.30
C ASP A 224 -19.42 3.44 24.50
N ASP A 225 -19.94 2.52 23.70
CA ASP A 225 -19.76 1.06 23.81
C ASP A 225 -18.75 0.46 22.82
N ASP A 226 -18.18 1.27 21.92
CA ASP A 226 -17.12 0.84 21.00
C ASP A 226 -15.74 1.26 21.51
N HIS A 227 -14.96 0.28 21.99
CA HIS A 227 -13.60 0.53 22.46
C HIS A 227 -12.67 1.08 21.36
N SER A 228 -12.93 0.79 20.07
CA SER A 228 -12.11 1.29 18.96
C SER A 228 -12.29 2.79 18.71
N ALA A 229 -13.40 3.37 19.16
CA ALA A 229 -13.66 4.81 19.10
C ALA A 229 -12.72 5.61 20.00
N LEU A 230 -12.20 4.99 21.08
CA LEU A 230 -11.32 5.62 22.05
C LEU A 230 -11.85 6.99 22.53
N LYS A 231 -13.16 7.08 22.76
CA LYS A 231 -13.86 8.28 23.19
C LYS A 231 -13.23 8.96 24.42
N PRO A 232 -12.76 8.24 25.47
CA PRO A 232 -12.05 8.88 26.58
C PRO A 232 -10.75 9.57 26.17
N LEU A 233 -9.99 9.00 25.22
CA LEU A 233 -8.77 9.62 24.70
C LEU A 233 -9.09 10.89 23.92
N VAL A 234 -10.19 10.89 23.16
CA VAL A 234 -10.67 12.08 22.45
C VAL A 234 -11.07 13.19 23.43
N ALA A 235 -11.78 12.85 24.52
CA ALA A 235 -12.11 13.82 25.58
C ALA A 235 -10.85 14.42 26.22
N GLN A 236 -9.87 13.56 26.55
CA GLN A 236 -8.59 14.02 27.08
C GLN A 236 -7.91 15.00 26.12
N ARG A 237 -7.87 14.66 24.82
CA ARG A 237 -7.23 15.51 23.82
C ARG A 237 -7.92 16.85 23.64
N ILE A 238 -9.26 16.89 23.70
CA ILE A 238 -10.04 18.14 23.70
C ILE A 238 -9.64 19.01 24.90
N ALA A 239 -9.55 18.44 26.10
CA ALA A 239 -9.17 19.18 27.30
C ALA A 239 -7.74 19.74 27.21
N GLU A 240 -6.79 18.94 26.72
CA GLU A 240 -5.40 19.37 26.50
C GLU A 240 -5.30 20.56 25.53
N ILE A 241 -5.96 20.47 24.37
CA ILE A 241 -5.96 21.54 23.38
C ILE A 241 -6.70 22.77 23.91
N GLY A 242 -7.82 22.57 24.61
CA GLY A 242 -8.58 23.64 25.26
C GLY A 242 -7.73 24.44 26.24
N ALA A 243 -6.95 23.76 27.09
CA ALA A 243 -6.03 24.41 28.03
C ALA A 243 -4.99 25.29 27.32
N VAL A 244 -4.42 24.82 26.21
CA VAL A 244 -3.47 25.60 25.38
C VAL A 244 -4.15 26.84 24.78
N LEU A 245 -5.42 26.74 24.38
CA LEU A 245 -6.21 27.83 23.82
C LEU A 245 -6.81 28.78 24.88
N GLY A 246 -6.63 28.50 26.18
CA GLY A 246 -7.28 29.24 27.26
C GLY A 246 -8.80 29.05 27.30
N ARG A 247 -9.29 27.90 26.82
CA ARG A 247 -10.70 27.51 26.80
C ARG A 247 -10.93 26.39 27.81
N SER A 248 -11.83 26.63 28.77
CA SER A 248 -12.33 25.60 29.67
C SER A 248 -13.75 25.24 29.22
N ASP A 249 -13.93 24.01 28.76
CA ASP A 249 -15.25 23.39 28.58
C ASP A 249 -15.58 22.49 29.78
#